data_AF-A0A0L8H3G2-F1
#
_entry.id   AF-A0A0L8H3G2-F1
#
_cell.length_a   1.000
_cell.length_b   1.000
_cell.length_c   1.000
_cell.angle_alpha   90.00
_cell.angle_beta   90.00
_cell.angle_gamma   90.00
#
_symmetry.space_group_name_H-M   'P 1'
#
loop_
_entity.id
_entity.type
_entity.pdbx_description
1 polymer ?
#
loop_
_entity_poly.entity_id
_entity_poly.type
_entity_poly.pdbx_seq_one_letter_code
_entity_poly.pdbx_strand_id
1 'polypeptide(L)'
;MSANSIEDESSDFVGAYRIGIKRPLHFVFKIANRKDSLHFFHRILGMKVLRHEEFVEGCKAYCNGPYDGRWSKTMIGYGSEDNHFVMELTYNYNIGSYHHGNDFWGITIFSNTIMDNVRKNKYSFTEEDGGFVLKSPDGYKFLIMENKSEGDPVKKVTLCVSDLVRSIDFWSRLVGMAVYCQSEKKAELGFDDTYCNLELIEIAEPFDRGTAYGRIAFAVPRQEVSLVGISFLL
;
A
#
# COMPACT_ATOMS: atom_id res chain seq x y z
N MET A 1 31.46 14.95 56.42
CA MET A 1 32.42 14.97 55.30
C MET A 1 32.24 13.63 54.58
N SER A 2 31.16 13.55 53.80
CA SER A 2 31.17 13.57 52.33
C SER A 2 31.75 12.29 51.74
N ALA A 3 30.89 11.28 51.61
CA ALA A 3 31.10 10.12 50.75
C ALA A 3 30.74 10.52 49.32
N ASN A 4 31.63 10.20 48.38
CA ASN A 4 31.42 10.36 46.94
C ASN A 4 30.20 9.56 46.48
N SER A 5 29.18 10.25 45.96
CA SER A 5 28.19 9.67 45.07
C SER A 5 28.72 9.78 43.64
N ILE A 6 28.90 8.63 43.00
CA ILE A 6 29.07 8.53 41.55
C ILE A 6 27.73 8.94 40.95
N GLU A 7 27.69 10.08 40.26
CA GLU A 7 26.54 10.48 39.45
C GLU A 7 26.50 9.60 38.20
N ASP A 8 25.34 8.99 38.00
CA ASP A 8 24.96 8.13 36.88
C ASP A 8 24.69 9.02 35.65
N GLU A 9 25.66 9.10 34.74
CA GLU A 9 25.49 9.71 33.40
C GLU A 9 24.66 8.78 32.50
N SER A 10 23.38 8.60 32.83
CA SER A 10 22.44 7.88 31.97
C SER A 10 21.09 8.58 31.83
N SER A 11 21.10 9.89 31.58
CA SER A 11 19.96 10.54 30.95
C SER A 11 20.45 11.71 30.11
N ASP A 12 20.46 11.55 28.79
CA ASP A 12 20.17 12.62 27.80
C ASP A 12 20.57 12.20 26.39
N PHE A 13 19.92 11.18 25.83
CA PHE A 13 19.95 10.97 24.37
C PHE A 13 18.69 10.29 23.83
N VAL A 14 17.50 10.87 24.06
CA VAL A 14 16.29 10.52 23.29
C VAL A 14 15.50 11.76 22.94
N GLY A 15 16.10 12.64 22.12
CA GLY A 15 15.36 13.64 21.35
C GLY A 15 14.77 13.01 20.09
N ALA A 16 13.93 11.97 20.23
CA ALA A 16 13.18 11.45 19.10
C ALA A 16 12.07 12.46 18.78
N TYR A 17 12.23 13.24 17.71
CA TYR A 17 11.14 14.00 17.12
C TYR A 17 9.95 13.06 16.94
N ARG A 18 8.90 13.21 17.75
CA ARG A 18 7.63 12.50 17.57
C ARG A 18 6.96 13.07 16.33
N ILE A 19 7.29 12.51 15.17
CA ILE A 19 6.56 12.75 13.93
C ILE A 19 5.10 12.36 14.21
N GLY A 20 4.15 13.24 13.89
CA GLY A 20 2.73 12.99 14.11
C GLY A 20 2.27 11.70 13.43
N ILE A 21 1.14 11.16 13.91
CA ILE A 21 0.53 9.95 13.33
C ILE A 21 0.31 10.19 11.84
N LYS A 22 0.92 9.35 11.01
CA LYS A 22 0.79 9.42 9.55
C LYS A 22 -0.45 8.63 9.12
N ARG A 23 -1.08 9.06 8.04
CA ARG A 23 -2.28 8.37 7.51
C ARG A 23 -1.96 7.66 6.19
N PRO A 24 -2.19 6.35 6.07
CA PRO A 24 -2.11 5.67 4.78
C PRO A 24 -3.21 6.18 3.85
N LEU A 25 -2.85 6.50 2.61
CA LEU A 25 -3.73 7.18 1.65
C LEU A 25 -4.21 6.24 0.56
N HIS A 26 -3.26 5.68 -0.18
CA HIS A 26 -3.58 4.85 -1.33
C HIS A 26 -2.42 3.97 -1.75
N PHE A 27 -2.74 2.95 -2.53
CA PHE A 27 -1.78 2.20 -3.33
C PHE A 27 -1.94 2.54 -4.81
N VAL A 28 -0.83 2.80 -5.49
CA VAL A 28 -0.77 3.12 -6.92
C VAL A 28 -0.61 1.84 -7.72
N PHE A 29 -1.52 1.59 -8.66
CA PHE A 29 -1.45 0.51 -9.63
C PHE A 29 -1.24 1.06 -11.04
N LYS A 30 -0.36 0.42 -11.81
CA LYS A 30 -0.24 0.68 -13.25
C LYS A 30 -1.18 -0.24 -14.00
N ILE A 31 -2.05 0.31 -14.83
CA ILE A 31 -3.05 -0.43 -15.59
C ILE A 31 -2.85 -0.24 -17.09
N ALA A 32 -3.10 -1.29 -17.87
CA ALA A 32 -2.97 -1.28 -19.33
C ALA A 32 -4.30 -1.07 -20.06
N ASN A 33 -5.44 -1.39 -19.44
CA ASN A 33 -6.75 -1.23 -20.07
C ASN A 33 -7.79 -0.69 -19.08
N ARG A 34 -8.14 0.60 -19.24
CA ARG A 34 -9.11 1.28 -18.37
C ARG A 34 -10.48 0.61 -18.31
N LYS A 35 -10.97 0.02 -19.41
CA LYS A 35 -12.30 -0.60 -19.44
C LYS A 35 -12.31 -1.86 -18.59
N ASP A 36 -11.30 -2.69 -18.75
CA ASP A 36 -11.19 -3.96 -18.02
C ASP A 36 -10.90 -3.68 -16.54
N SER A 37 -10.01 -2.72 -16.24
CA SER A 37 -9.75 -2.29 -14.87
C SER A 37 -11.04 -1.74 -14.23
N LEU A 38 -11.80 -0.87 -14.91
CA LEU A 38 -13.07 -0.38 -14.36
C LEU A 38 -14.08 -1.51 -14.17
N HIS A 39 -14.16 -2.49 -15.06
CA HIS A 39 -15.01 -3.66 -14.83
C HIS A 39 -14.60 -4.38 -13.54
N PHE A 40 -13.30 -4.63 -13.34
CA PHE A 40 -12.81 -5.28 -12.13
C PHE A 40 -13.07 -4.45 -10.86
N PHE A 41 -12.54 -3.23 -10.76
CA PHE A 41 -12.63 -2.43 -9.55
C PHE A 41 -14.07 -2.00 -9.24
N HIS A 42 -14.86 -1.63 -10.25
CA HIS A 42 -16.24 -1.17 -10.03
C HIS A 42 -17.25 -2.32 -9.94
N ARG A 43 -17.22 -3.29 -10.86
CA ARG A 43 -18.27 -4.33 -10.94
C ARG A 43 -17.97 -5.56 -10.11
N ILE A 44 -16.70 -5.95 -10.01
CA ILE A 44 -16.29 -7.13 -9.24
C ILE A 44 -16.07 -6.72 -7.78
N LEU A 45 -15.16 -5.78 -7.54
CA LEU A 45 -14.85 -5.33 -6.17
C LEU A 45 -15.90 -4.38 -5.58
N GLY A 46 -16.80 -3.82 -6.38
CA GLY A 46 -17.89 -2.96 -5.89
C GLY A 46 -17.46 -1.55 -5.47
N MET A 47 -16.28 -1.09 -5.91
CA MET A 47 -15.74 0.23 -5.55
C MET A 47 -16.38 1.34 -6.41
N LYS A 48 -16.19 2.60 -5.99
CA LYS A 48 -16.68 3.79 -6.69
C LYS A 48 -15.51 4.64 -7.17
N VAL A 49 -15.60 5.14 -8.40
CA VAL A 49 -14.70 6.19 -8.87
C VAL A 49 -14.94 7.44 -8.04
N LEU A 50 -13.87 7.98 -7.46
CA LEU A 50 -13.89 9.15 -6.57
C LEU A 50 -13.53 10.42 -7.35
N ARG A 51 -12.48 10.34 -8.16
CA ARG A 51 -12.07 11.38 -9.10
C ARG A 51 -11.25 10.80 -10.24
N HIS A 52 -11.21 11.52 -11.35
CA HIS A 52 -10.45 11.17 -12.55
C HIS A 52 -9.77 12.42 -13.10
N GLU A 53 -8.49 12.29 -13.45
CA GLU A 53 -7.64 13.38 -13.94
C GLU A 53 -6.88 12.90 -15.19
N GLU A 54 -6.78 13.78 -16.20
CA GLU A 54 -6.05 13.54 -17.44
C GLU A 54 -4.85 14.50 -17.51
N PHE A 55 -3.69 13.97 -17.89
CA PHE A 55 -2.43 14.69 -17.94
C PHE A 55 -1.84 14.60 -19.34
N VAL A 56 -1.49 15.76 -19.90
CA VAL A 56 -0.98 15.87 -21.27
C VAL A 56 0.54 15.71 -21.37
N GLU A 57 1.26 16.00 -20.29
CA GLU A 57 2.71 15.85 -20.17
C GLU A 57 3.06 14.60 -19.33
N GLY A 58 4.23 14.01 -19.59
CA GLY A 58 4.78 12.93 -18.78
C GLY A 58 4.92 13.32 -17.29
N CYS A 59 4.91 12.33 -16.39
CA CYS A 59 5.07 12.63 -14.97
C CYS A 59 6.48 13.19 -14.71
N LYS A 60 6.56 14.47 -14.32
CA LYS A 60 7.84 15.17 -14.02
C LYS A 60 8.69 14.44 -12.98
N ALA A 61 8.06 13.76 -12.03
CA ALA A 61 8.72 13.01 -10.96
C ALA A 61 9.03 11.54 -11.33
N TYR A 62 8.96 11.16 -12.62
CA TYR A 62 9.08 9.76 -13.13
C TYR A 62 8.25 8.73 -12.37
N CYS A 63 7.22 9.24 -11.71
CA CYS A 63 6.50 8.57 -10.65
C CYS A 63 5.66 7.39 -11.16
N ASN A 64 5.37 7.43 -12.47
CA ASN A 64 4.58 6.45 -13.19
C ASN A 64 5.43 5.57 -14.12
N GLY A 65 6.77 5.73 -14.09
CA GLY A 65 7.74 5.13 -14.99
C GLY A 65 8.39 6.14 -15.94
N PRO A 66 9.38 5.70 -16.75
CA PRO A 66 10.09 6.54 -17.72
C PRO A 66 9.26 6.80 -18.98
N TYR A 67 7.99 7.19 -18.82
CA TYR A 67 7.03 7.35 -19.90
C TYR A 67 6.78 8.85 -20.16
N ASP A 68 7.21 9.34 -21.31
CA ASP A 68 7.11 10.75 -21.70
C ASP A 68 5.79 11.09 -22.42
N GLY A 69 4.71 10.38 -22.07
CA GLY A 69 3.42 10.45 -22.76
C GLY A 69 2.28 10.97 -21.90
N ARG A 70 1.11 11.10 -22.54
CA ARG A 70 -0.15 11.35 -21.83
C ARG A 70 -0.43 10.21 -20.87
N TRP A 71 -1.06 10.54 -19.75
CA TRP A 71 -1.48 9.55 -18.77
C TRP A 71 -2.73 10.05 -18.03
N SER A 72 -3.45 9.12 -17.42
CA SER A 72 -4.61 9.45 -16.60
C SER A 72 -4.47 8.81 -15.22
N LYS A 73 -5.08 9.46 -14.23
CA LYS A 73 -5.19 9.01 -12.85
C LYS A 73 -6.65 8.81 -12.51
N THR A 74 -7.00 7.65 -11.95
CA THR A 74 -8.34 7.41 -11.41
C THR A 74 -8.23 6.96 -9.97
N MET A 75 -8.81 7.73 -9.06
CA MET A 75 -8.95 7.31 -7.66
C MET A 75 -10.23 6.50 -7.53
N ILE A 76 -10.14 5.30 -6.95
CA ILE A 76 -11.28 4.40 -6.77
C ILE A 76 -11.19 3.73 -5.39
N GLY A 77 -12.31 3.63 -4.69
CA GLY A 77 -12.36 3.05 -3.35
C GLY A 77 -13.78 2.86 -2.81
N TYR A 78 -13.90 2.51 -1.53
CA TYR A 78 -15.21 2.30 -0.88
C TYR A 78 -15.79 3.57 -0.26
N GLY A 79 -14.99 4.63 -0.08
CA GLY A 79 -15.42 5.91 0.49
C GLY A 79 -14.46 7.05 0.16
N SER A 80 -14.60 8.18 0.86
CA SER A 80 -13.80 9.39 0.62
C SER A 80 -12.30 9.17 0.89
N GLU A 81 -11.44 9.81 0.09
CA GLU A 81 -9.98 9.81 0.27
C GLU A 81 -9.52 10.41 1.63
N ASP A 82 -10.40 11.16 2.29
CA ASP A 82 -10.14 11.75 3.60
C ASP A 82 -10.06 10.70 4.71
N ASN A 83 -10.81 9.59 4.58
CA ASN A 83 -10.98 8.59 5.63
C ASN A 83 -10.95 7.14 5.13
N HIS A 84 -10.64 6.89 3.87
CA HIS A 84 -10.44 5.56 3.31
C HIS A 84 -9.07 5.45 2.65
N PHE A 85 -8.51 4.25 2.72
CA PHE A 85 -7.43 3.81 1.86
C PHE A 85 -8.01 3.44 0.49
N VAL A 86 -7.48 4.06 -0.56
CA VAL A 86 -8.04 3.92 -1.92
C VAL A 86 -6.99 3.42 -2.90
N MET A 87 -7.41 3.18 -4.13
CA MET A 87 -6.52 2.74 -5.20
C MET A 87 -6.37 3.86 -6.21
N GLU A 88 -5.13 4.21 -6.51
CA GLU A 88 -4.78 5.13 -7.58
C GLU A 88 -4.44 4.32 -8.84
N LEU A 89 -5.34 4.34 -9.84
CA LEU A 89 -5.11 3.67 -11.12
C LEU A 89 -4.41 4.64 -12.07
N THR A 90 -3.18 4.30 -12.44
CA THR A 90 -2.36 5.03 -13.41
C THR A 90 -2.42 4.33 -14.75
N TYR A 91 -3.00 4.99 -15.74
CA TYR A 91 -3.03 4.53 -17.13
C TYR A 91 -2.11 5.40 -17.97
N ASN A 92 -1.02 4.83 -18.48
CA ASN A 92 -0.15 5.48 -19.45
C ASN A 92 -0.65 5.17 -20.86
N TYR A 93 -0.88 6.19 -21.67
CA TYR A 93 -1.35 5.99 -23.04
C TYR A 93 -0.30 5.23 -23.86
N ASN A 94 -0.77 4.31 -24.71
CA ASN A 94 0.06 3.45 -25.57
C ASN A 94 0.95 2.43 -24.84
N ILE A 95 0.81 2.28 -23.52
CA ILE A 95 1.48 1.21 -22.75
C ILE A 95 0.47 0.10 -22.49
N GLY A 96 0.65 -1.03 -23.19
CA GLY A 96 -0.31 -2.15 -23.18
C GLY A 96 -0.03 -3.25 -22.17
N SER A 97 1.10 -3.22 -21.46
CA SER A 97 1.43 -4.19 -20.41
C SER A 97 2.55 -3.69 -19.50
N TYR A 98 2.63 -4.29 -18.32
CA TYR A 98 3.73 -4.10 -17.38
C TYR A 98 4.24 -5.46 -16.92
N HIS A 99 5.54 -5.58 -16.70
CA HIS A 99 6.17 -6.79 -16.19
C HIS A 99 5.96 -6.85 -14.68
N HIS A 100 5.32 -7.91 -14.19
CA HIS A 100 5.19 -8.15 -12.75
C HIS A 100 6.48 -8.74 -12.20
N GLY A 101 6.97 -8.13 -11.12
CA GLY A 101 7.97 -8.75 -10.27
C GLY A 101 7.31 -9.62 -9.19
N ASN A 102 8.01 -9.78 -8.08
CA ASN A 102 7.54 -10.47 -6.88
C ASN A 102 7.47 -9.54 -5.65
N ASP A 103 7.49 -8.22 -5.85
CA ASP A 103 7.48 -7.19 -4.80
C ASP A 103 6.11 -6.99 -4.14
N PHE A 104 5.03 -7.10 -4.93
CA PHE A 104 3.65 -6.91 -4.45
C PHE A 104 2.94 -8.26 -4.30
N TRP A 105 2.50 -8.57 -3.07
CA TRP A 105 1.76 -9.80 -2.82
C TRP A 105 0.26 -9.61 -3.00
N GLY A 106 -0.34 -8.53 -2.50
CA GLY A 106 -1.78 -8.30 -2.65
C GLY A 106 -2.38 -7.22 -1.76
N ILE A 107 -3.64 -6.88 -2.03
CA ILE A 107 -4.51 -6.12 -1.10
C ILE A 107 -5.45 -7.09 -0.39
N THR A 108 -5.60 -6.97 0.93
CA THR A 108 -6.62 -7.70 1.69
C THR A 108 -7.85 -6.83 1.90
N ILE A 109 -9.03 -7.35 1.55
CA ILE A 109 -10.33 -6.67 1.68
C ILE A 109 -11.30 -7.54 2.48
N PHE A 110 -11.94 -6.97 3.49
CA PHE A 110 -12.98 -7.63 4.27
C PHE A 110 -14.35 -7.25 3.71
N SER A 111 -15.07 -8.22 3.14
CA SER A 111 -16.39 -7.97 2.55
C SER A 111 -17.24 -9.22 2.44
N ASN A 112 -18.52 -9.09 2.80
CA ASN A 112 -19.52 -10.14 2.59
C ASN A 112 -20.25 -10.03 1.23
N THR A 113 -19.94 -9.04 0.40
CA THR A 113 -20.69 -8.75 -0.83
C THR A 113 -19.88 -8.94 -2.11
N ILE A 114 -18.54 -8.90 -2.03
CA ILE A 114 -17.68 -9.03 -3.22
C ILE A 114 -17.88 -10.40 -3.88
N MET A 115 -17.98 -11.49 -3.11
CA MET A 115 -18.14 -12.82 -3.68
C MET A 115 -19.47 -13.01 -4.41
N ASP A 116 -20.52 -12.29 -4.02
CA ASP A 116 -21.77 -12.27 -4.78
C ASP A 116 -21.61 -11.60 -6.14
N ASN A 117 -20.84 -10.50 -6.20
CA ASN A 117 -20.48 -9.86 -7.46
C ASN A 117 -19.62 -10.79 -8.33
N VAL A 118 -18.63 -11.47 -7.74
CA VAL A 118 -17.78 -12.45 -8.43
C VAL A 118 -18.63 -13.54 -9.07
N ARG A 119 -19.52 -14.18 -8.30
CA ARG A 119 -20.43 -15.23 -8.79
C ARG A 119 -21.38 -14.71 -9.88
N LYS A 120 -21.99 -13.55 -9.68
CA LYS A 120 -22.90 -12.91 -10.64
C LYS A 120 -22.23 -12.60 -11.97
N ASN A 121 -20.98 -12.13 -11.95
CA ASN A 121 -20.21 -11.80 -13.14
C ASN A 121 -19.40 -12.98 -13.69
N LYS A 122 -19.48 -14.17 -13.06
CA LYS A 122 -18.68 -15.36 -13.41
C LYS A 122 -17.17 -15.07 -13.46
N TYR A 123 -16.68 -14.24 -12.54
CA TYR A 123 -15.28 -13.88 -12.44
C TYR A 123 -14.48 -15.00 -11.75
N SER A 124 -13.25 -15.25 -12.18
CA SER A 124 -12.42 -16.34 -11.65
C SER A 124 -11.76 -15.95 -10.32
N PHE A 125 -11.55 -16.95 -9.46
CA PHE A 125 -10.89 -16.82 -8.17
C PHE A 125 -10.18 -18.12 -7.79
N THR A 126 -9.23 -18.05 -6.86
CA THR A 126 -8.64 -19.18 -6.16
C THR A 126 -8.91 -19.07 -4.66
N GLU A 127 -8.79 -20.16 -3.91
CA GLU A 127 -8.88 -20.15 -2.44
C GLU A 127 -7.47 -20.27 -1.86
N GLU A 128 -7.05 -19.26 -1.09
CA GLU A 128 -5.73 -19.18 -0.46
C GLU A 128 -5.87 -18.45 0.88
N ASP A 129 -5.06 -18.80 1.89
CA ASP A 129 -5.01 -18.15 3.20
C ASP A 129 -6.38 -17.96 3.91
N GLY A 130 -7.31 -18.91 3.69
CA GLY A 130 -8.65 -18.89 4.28
C GLY A 130 -9.60 -17.86 3.67
N GLY A 131 -9.26 -17.29 2.51
CA GLY A 131 -10.10 -16.38 1.74
C GLY A 131 -10.07 -16.69 0.23
N PHE A 132 -10.58 -15.74 -0.55
CA PHE A 132 -10.67 -15.86 -2.01
C PHE A 132 -9.71 -14.88 -2.68
N VAL A 133 -8.77 -15.38 -3.48
CA VAL A 133 -7.83 -14.55 -4.23
C VAL A 133 -8.39 -14.26 -5.61
N LEU A 134 -8.61 -12.98 -5.88
CA LEU A 134 -8.93 -12.43 -7.19
C LEU A 134 -7.68 -11.85 -7.82
N LYS A 135 -7.55 -11.99 -9.14
CA LYS A 135 -6.55 -11.24 -9.91
C LYS A 135 -7.25 -10.18 -10.74
N SER A 136 -6.76 -8.94 -10.66
CA SER A 136 -7.14 -7.89 -11.60
C SER A 136 -6.74 -8.27 -13.04
N PRO A 137 -7.29 -7.61 -14.08
CA PRO A 137 -6.93 -7.88 -15.47
C PRO A 137 -5.43 -7.75 -15.75
N ASP A 138 -4.77 -6.83 -15.04
CA ASP A 138 -3.34 -6.59 -15.15
C ASP A 138 -2.50 -7.59 -14.33
N GLY A 139 -3.10 -8.38 -13.44
CA GLY A 139 -2.42 -9.46 -12.69
C GLY A 139 -2.24 -9.22 -11.19
N TYR A 140 -2.53 -8.03 -10.67
CA TYR A 140 -2.45 -7.74 -9.22
C TYR A 140 -3.45 -8.56 -8.42
N LYS A 141 -3.02 -9.10 -7.28
CA LYS A 141 -3.82 -9.94 -6.40
C LYS A 141 -4.63 -9.14 -5.37
N PHE A 142 -5.84 -9.61 -5.09
CA PHE A 142 -6.74 -9.11 -4.05
C PHE A 142 -7.27 -10.29 -3.26
N LEU A 143 -6.92 -10.39 -1.97
CA LEU A 143 -7.44 -11.39 -1.05
C LEU A 143 -8.75 -10.88 -0.42
N ILE A 144 -9.83 -11.60 -0.65
CA ILE A 144 -11.15 -11.29 -0.11
C ILE A 144 -11.42 -12.21 1.08
N MET A 145 -11.60 -11.61 2.25
CA MET A 145 -12.06 -12.31 3.45
C MET A 145 -13.56 -12.05 3.60
N GLU A 146 -14.37 -13.11 3.69
CA GLU A 146 -15.83 -13.03 3.92
C GLU A 146 -16.15 -12.67 5.39
N ASN A 147 -15.68 -11.50 5.80
CA ASN A 147 -15.93 -10.90 7.10
C ASN A 147 -16.59 -9.54 6.93
N LYS A 148 -17.45 -9.17 7.88
CA LYS A 148 -17.96 -7.81 7.97
C LYS A 148 -16.81 -6.88 8.37
N SER A 149 -16.62 -5.81 7.59
CA SER A 149 -15.72 -4.72 7.98
C SER A 149 -16.45 -3.68 8.80
N GLU A 150 -15.85 -3.26 9.92
CA GLU A 150 -16.14 -1.97 10.54
C GLU A 150 -15.22 -0.93 9.90
N GLY A 151 -15.79 0.21 9.48
CA GLY A 151 -15.07 1.23 8.71
C GLY A 151 -14.64 0.77 7.31
N ASP A 152 -13.48 1.23 6.87
CA ASP A 152 -12.95 0.94 5.53
C ASP A 152 -12.74 -0.57 5.30
N PRO A 153 -13.35 -1.18 4.26
CA PRO A 153 -13.11 -2.57 3.90
C PRO A 153 -11.68 -2.93 3.53
N VAL A 154 -10.85 -1.98 3.07
CA VAL A 154 -9.47 -2.26 2.70
C VAL A 154 -8.61 -2.33 3.96
N LYS A 155 -8.12 -3.53 4.28
CA LYS A 155 -7.45 -3.78 5.57
C LYS A 155 -5.94 -3.80 5.47
N LYS A 156 -5.37 -4.39 4.42
CA LYS A 156 -3.91 -4.56 4.34
C LYS A 156 -3.36 -4.40 2.93
N VAL A 157 -2.18 -3.81 2.83
CA VAL A 157 -1.28 -3.94 1.68
C VAL A 157 -0.17 -4.90 2.07
N THR A 158 0.01 -5.97 1.31
CA THR A 158 1.07 -6.95 1.57
C THR A 158 2.19 -6.80 0.53
N LEU A 159 3.41 -6.53 1.01
CA LEU A 159 4.62 -6.41 0.21
C LEU A 159 5.60 -7.53 0.56
N CYS A 160 6.30 -8.03 -0.45
CA CYS A 160 7.41 -8.95 -0.25
C CYS A 160 8.68 -8.17 0.07
N VAL A 161 9.56 -8.78 0.86
CA VAL A 161 10.87 -8.22 1.24
C VAL A 161 11.94 -9.30 1.19
N SER A 162 13.19 -8.91 0.96
CA SER A 162 14.34 -9.82 0.93
C SER A 162 15.02 -10.00 2.29
N ASP A 163 14.72 -9.12 3.25
CA ASP A 163 15.25 -9.15 4.61
C ASP A 163 14.19 -8.54 5.53
N LEU A 164 13.50 -9.40 6.29
CA LEU A 164 12.39 -8.98 7.13
C LEU A 164 12.83 -8.10 8.29
N VAL A 165 13.96 -8.43 8.93
CA VAL A 165 14.47 -7.72 10.09
C VAL A 165 14.81 -6.28 9.74
N ARG A 166 15.54 -6.07 8.63
CA ARG A 166 15.88 -4.71 8.15
C ARG A 166 14.64 -3.94 7.72
N SER A 167 13.67 -4.62 7.11
CA SER A 167 12.44 -3.98 6.66
C SER A 167 11.59 -3.51 7.85
N ILE A 168 11.46 -4.34 8.89
CA ILE A 168 10.79 -3.95 10.14
C ILE A 168 11.49 -2.76 10.78
N ASP A 169 12.83 -2.76 10.89
CA ASP A 169 13.58 -1.62 11.45
C ASP A 169 13.29 -0.33 10.67
N PHE A 170 13.32 -0.38 9.33
CA PHE A 170 12.99 0.78 8.50
C PHE A 170 11.58 1.31 8.77
N TRP A 171 10.56 0.45 8.67
CA TRP A 171 9.16 0.88 8.80
C TRP A 171 8.77 1.28 10.22
N SER A 172 9.33 0.61 11.23
CA SER A 172 9.04 0.94 12.62
C SER A 172 9.85 2.15 13.10
N ARG A 173 11.18 2.14 12.96
CA ARG A 173 12.06 3.16 13.56
C ARG A 173 12.13 4.43 12.74
N LEU A 174 12.20 4.34 11.40
CA LEU A 174 12.32 5.53 10.55
C LEU A 174 10.96 6.08 10.13
N VAL A 175 10.03 5.20 9.75
CA VAL A 175 8.70 5.63 9.31
C VAL A 175 7.73 5.82 10.49
N GLY A 176 7.96 5.14 11.62
CA GLY A 176 7.18 5.32 12.86
C GLY A 176 5.95 4.42 12.96
N MET A 177 5.91 3.28 12.27
CA MET A 177 4.83 2.31 12.40
C MET A 177 5.00 1.46 13.67
N ALA A 178 3.89 1.17 14.35
CA ALA A 178 3.85 0.13 15.37
C ALA A 178 3.92 -1.24 14.72
N VAL A 179 4.63 -2.18 15.33
CA VAL A 179 4.61 -3.60 14.94
C VAL A 179 3.49 -4.28 15.73
N TYR A 180 2.45 -4.77 15.04
CA TYR A 180 1.30 -5.42 15.68
C TYR A 180 1.53 -6.91 15.89
N CYS A 181 2.08 -7.58 14.89
CA CYS A 181 2.46 -8.99 15.00
C CYS A 181 3.69 -9.27 14.14
N GLN A 182 4.46 -10.26 14.56
CA GLN A 182 5.65 -10.72 13.86
C GLN A 182 5.78 -12.25 14.02
N SER A 183 6.18 -12.88 12.93
CA SER A 183 6.60 -14.29 12.85
C SER A 183 7.99 -14.35 12.20
N GLU A 184 8.51 -15.55 11.99
CA GLU A 184 9.80 -15.72 11.30
C GLU A 184 9.80 -15.19 9.86
N LYS A 185 8.65 -15.20 9.17
CA LYS A 185 8.56 -14.83 7.74
C LYS A 185 7.62 -13.67 7.44
N LYS A 186 6.87 -13.18 8.42
CA LYS A 186 5.88 -12.11 8.21
C LYS A 186 5.84 -11.13 9.36
N ALA A 187 5.54 -9.87 9.08
CA ALA A 187 5.19 -8.89 10.09
C ALA A 187 4.06 -7.96 9.62
N GLU A 188 3.19 -7.56 10.52
CA GLU A 188 2.14 -6.58 10.28
C GLU A 188 2.44 -5.30 11.05
N LEU A 189 2.43 -4.18 10.35
CA LEU A 189 2.75 -2.86 10.87
C LEU A 189 1.64 -1.85 10.52
N GLY A 190 1.44 -0.86 11.37
CA GLY A 190 0.43 0.18 11.13
C GLY A 190 0.64 1.41 11.99
N PHE A 191 -0.17 2.44 11.74
CA PHE A 191 -0.16 3.67 12.54
C PHE A 191 -1.28 3.71 13.58
N ASP A 192 -2.39 3.02 13.30
CA ASP A 192 -3.60 2.96 14.12
C ASP A 192 -4.41 1.71 13.73
N ASP A 193 -5.19 1.15 14.66
CA ASP A 193 -5.97 -0.07 14.43
C ASP A 193 -7.18 0.12 13.49
N THR A 194 -7.55 1.37 13.20
CA THR A 194 -8.63 1.71 12.25
C THR A 194 -8.15 1.84 10.81
N TYR A 195 -6.84 1.99 10.56
CA TYR A 195 -6.29 2.24 9.24
C TYR A 195 -5.87 0.96 8.49
N CYS A 196 -5.63 1.12 7.19
CA CYS A 196 -5.03 0.06 6.38
C CYS A 196 -3.58 -0.19 6.82
N ASN A 197 -3.27 -1.45 7.16
CA ASN A 197 -1.95 -1.88 7.62
C ASN A 197 -1.03 -2.27 6.46
N LEU A 198 0.27 -2.29 6.76
CA LEU A 198 1.31 -2.83 5.91
C LEU A 198 1.72 -4.20 6.43
N GLU A 199 1.57 -5.23 5.61
CA GLU A 199 2.11 -6.55 5.88
C GLU A 199 3.37 -6.78 5.05
N LEU A 200 4.42 -7.28 5.68
CA LEU A 200 5.68 -7.64 5.05
C LEU A 200 5.83 -9.16 5.06
N ILE A 201 6.17 -9.75 3.92
CA ILE A 201 6.45 -11.18 3.79
C ILE A 201 7.87 -11.36 3.27
N GLU A 202 8.70 -12.09 3.99
CA GLU A 202 10.04 -12.45 3.51
C GLU A 202 9.96 -13.53 2.43
N ILE A 203 10.64 -13.28 1.32
CA ILE A 203 10.77 -14.23 0.20
C ILE A 203 12.21 -14.68 0.07
N ALA A 204 12.39 -15.96 -0.29
CA ALA A 204 13.71 -16.56 -0.48
C ALA A 204 14.23 -16.37 -1.90
N GLU A 205 13.31 -16.14 -2.84
CA GLU A 205 13.58 -15.92 -4.25
C GLU A 205 14.30 -14.59 -4.46
N PRO A 206 15.15 -14.48 -5.51
CA PRO A 206 15.72 -13.20 -5.91
C PRO A 206 14.62 -12.15 -6.09
N PHE A 207 14.81 -11.00 -5.43
CA PHE A 207 13.83 -9.91 -5.46
C PHE A 207 13.79 -9.24 -6.82
N ASP A 208 12.62 -9.14 -7.42
CA ASP A 208 12.35 -8.46 -8.68
C ASP A 208 11.17 -7.50 -8.50
N ARG A 209 11.35 -6.23 -8.87
CA ARG A 209 10.26 -5.24 -8.86
C ARG A 209 9.49 -5.22 -10.18
N GLY A 210 10.07 -5.76 -11.25
CA GLY A 210 9.54 -5.61 -12.59
C GLY A 210 9.32 -4.14 -12.98
N THR A 211 8.31 -3.92 -13.83
CA THR A 211 7.86 -2.57 -14.23
C THR A 211 6.44 -2.24 -13.76
N ALA A 212 5.71 -3.25 -13.26
CA ALA A 212 4.38 -3.13 -12.68
C ALA A 212 4.38 -2.67 -11.21
N TYR A 213 5.55 -2.50 -10.59
CA TYR A 213 5.65 -2.07 -9.20
C TYR A 213 4.76 -0.85 -8.91
N GLY A 214 4.07 -0.93 -7.78
CA GLY A 214 3.23 0.13 -7.28
C GLY A 214 3.96 1.04 -6.30
N ARG A 215 3.18 1.91 -5.65
CA ARG A 215 3.66 2.78 -4.58
C ARG A 215 2.57 2.92 -3.52
N ILE A 216 2.97 2.91 -2.26
CA ILE A 216 2.09 3.26 -1.16
C ILE A 216 2.35 4.70 -0.74
N ALA A 217 1.29 5.47 -0.51
CA ALA A 217 1.37 6.87 -0.11
C ALA A 217 0.84 7.08 1.31
N PHE A 218 1.51 7.96 2.06
CA PHE A 218 1.12 8.36 3.40
C PHE A 218 1.07 9.88 3.51
N ALA A 219 0.08 10.42 4.23
CA ALA A 219 0.06 11.82 4.61
C ALA A 219 0.84 12.05 5.90
N VAL A 220 1.57 13.16 5.94
CA VAL A 220 2.26 13.67 7.13
C VAL A 220 1.95 15.16 7.27
N PRO A 221 1.96 15.73 8.50
CA PRO A 221 1.86 17.17 8.68
C PRO A 221 2.91 17.91 7.84
N ARG A 222 2.51 18.99 7.17
CA ARG A 222 3.40 19.71 6.23
C ARG A 222 4.71 20.16 6.88
N GLN A 223 4.65 20.56 8.15
CA GLN A 223 5.79 21.02 8.95
C GLN A 223 6.82 19.90 9.19
N GLU A 224 6.43 18.64 9.05
CA GLU A 224 7.27 17.47 9.34
C GLU A 224 7.84 16.84 8.06
N VAL A 225 7.44 17.30 6.86
CA VAL A 225 7.93 16.75 5.59
C VAL A 225 9.46 16.82 5.50
N SER A 226 10.08 17.89 5.97
CA SER A 226 11.54 18.04 6.00
C SER A 226 12.22 17.09 7.00
N LEU A 227 11.52 16.66 8.05
CA LEU A 227 12.02 15.71 9.04
C LEU A 227 11.97 14.28 8.51
N VAL A 228 11.01 13.97 7.63
CA VAL A 228 10.87 12.64 7.02
C VAL A 228 12.06 12.34 6.11
N GLY A 229 12.80 13.34 5.60
CA GLY A 229 14.22 13.25 5.24
C GLY A 229 14.65 12.15 4.25
N ILE A 230 13.72 11.38 3.69
CA ILE A 230 13.93 10.50 2.56
C ILE A 230 13.83 11.45 1.37
N SER A 231 14.98 11.82 0.81
CA SER A 231 15.06 12.63 -0.40
C SER A 231 14.13 12.04 -1.45
N PHE A 232 12.96 12.66 -1.64
CA PHE A 232 12.19 12.47 -2.85
C PHE A 232 13.06 13.10 -3.93
N LEU A 233 13.79 12.27 -4.66
CA LEU A 233 14.33 12.65 -5.95
C LEU A 233 13.13 13.14 -6.78
N LEU A 234 13.08 14.46 -6.94
CA LEU A 234 12.32 15.15 -7.98
C LEU A 234 12.68 14.58 -9.34
#